data_AF-A0A966JWD5-F1
#
_entry.id   AF-A0A966JWD5-F1
#
_cell.length_a   1.000
_cell.length_b   1.000
_cell.length_c   1.000
_cell.angle_alpha   90.00
_cell.angle_beta   90.00
_cell.angle_gamma   90.00
#
_symmetry.space_group_name_H-M   'P 1'
#
loop_
_entity.id
_entity.type
_entity.pdbx_description
1 polymer ?
#
loop_
_entity_poly.entity_id
_entity_poly.type
_entity_poly.pdbx_seq_one_letter_code
_entity_poly.pdbx_strand_id
1 'polypeptide(L)'
;MAGLKQGKGLGSLIPSGGGVPPVTGGVLEIAVSAIELNPHQPRTRFADAPLSELADSIRAVGVLQPLLVRTVRPGAYQLIAGERRLKAAQRAGLATVPVIVRDTDDAGSAEQALIENLHREDLGALEEAAAYQQLLEDFRLTHDQLASRVGKSRVTITNALRLLTLPAAVQQLIA
;
A
#
# COMPACT_ATOMS: atom_id res chain seq x y z
N MET A 1 17.74 -11.07 57.93
CA MET A 1 18.54 -10.87 56.71
C MET A 1 17.67 -11.31 55.54
N ALA A 2 17.05 -10.36 54.82
CA ALA A 2 17.47 -9.95 53.47
C ALA A 2 17.55 -11.18 52.55
N GLY A 3 16.58 -11.51 51.68
CA GLY A 3 15.89 -10.64 50.73
C GLY A 3 16.69 -10.63 49.43
N LEU A 4 16.18 -11.29 48.37
CA LEU A 4 16.46 -11.04 46.93
C LEU A 4 15.77 -12.12 46.07
N LYS A 5 14.47 -11.92 45.82
CA LYS A 5 13.83 -12.34 44.56
C LYS A 5 14.00 -11.17 43.60
N GLN A 6 14.84 -11.25 42.56
CA GLN A 6 14.68 -10.46 41.32
C GLN A 6 15.73 -10.82 40.28
N GLY A 7 15.25 -11.09 39.07
CA GLY A 7 16.04 -11.30 37.86
C GLY A 7 15.17 -11.50 36.62
N LYS A 8 13.95 -10.95 36.61
CA LYS A 8 13.16 -10.73 35.39
C LYS A 8 13.32 -9.25 35.02
N GLY A 9 14.23 -8.99 34.09
CA GLY A 9 14.40 -7.73 33.37
C GLY A 9 15.17 -8.11 32.10
N LEU A 10 14.83 -7.70 30.88
CA LEU A 10 14.18 -6.47 30.43
C LEU A 10 13.44 -6.77 29.10
N GLY A 11 12.49 -7.70 29.10
CA GLY A 11 11.75 -8.07 27.87
C GLY A 11 10.42 -7.34 27.66
N SER A 12 10.01 -6.46 28.57
CA SER A 12 8.61 -6.01 28.70
C SER A 12 8.35 -4.53 28.36
N LEU A 13 9.30 -3.78 27.80
CA LEU A 13 9.12 -2.34 27.58
C LEU A 13 9.61 -1.88 26.20
N ILE A 14 9.06 -2.48 25.14
CA ILE A 14 8.98 -1.80 23.85
C ILE A 14 7.52 -1.86 23.37
N PRO A 15 6.71 -0.82 23.61
CA PRO A 15 5.49 -0.63 22.85
C PRO A 15 5.89 0.00 21.51
N SER A 16 6.35 -0.82 20.55
CA SER A 16 6.45 -0.36 19.16
C SER A 16 5.09 -0.52 18.52
N GLY A 17 4.23 0.47 18.77
CA GLY A 17 3.07 0.74 17.92
C GLY A 17 3.54 0.98 16.48
N GLY A 18 2.83 0.36 15.54
CA GLY A 18 3.14 0.38 14.11
C GLY A 18 3.28 -1.03 13.58
N GLY A 19 2.15 -1.72 13.42
CA GLY A 19 2.09 -3.03 12.79
C GLY A 19 2.60 -2.95 11.35
N VAL A 20 3.88 -3.21 11.16
CA VAL A 20 4.42 -3.60 9.86
C VAL A 20 4.31 -5.12 9.82
N PRO A 21 3.43 -5.70 9.00
CA PRO A 21 3.29 -7.16 8.92
C PRO A 21 4.63 -7.79 8.50
N PRO A 22 4.92 -9.02 8.94
CA PRO A 22 6.19 -9.69 8.66
C PRO A 22 6.47 -9.71 7.15
N VAL A 23 7.73 -9.43 6.79
CA VAL A 23 8.24 -9.54 5.42
C VAL A 23 8.55 -11.02 5.15
N THR A 24 7.73 -11.68 4.35
CA THR A 24 7.86 -13.12 4.04
C THR A 24 8.66 -13.42 2.77
N GLY A 25 9.45 -12.45 2.27
CA GLY A 25 10.24 -12.60 1.06
C GLY A 25 11.64 -12.00 1.24
N GLY A 26 12.67 -12.76 0.88
CA GLY A 26 14.04 -12.24 0.79
C GLY A 26 14.16 -11.10 -0.23
N VAL A 27 15.26 -10.34 -0.17
CA VAL A 27 15.54 -9.29 -1.16
C VAL A 27 15.86 -9.95 -2.50
N LEU A 28 15.10 -9.62 -3.55
CA LEU A 28 15.27 -10.09 -4.91
C LEU A 28 15.72 -8.95 -5.82
N GLU A 29 16.57 -9.24 -6.81
CA GLU A 29 16.93 -8.29 -7.86
C GLU A 29 15.94 -8.40 -9.01
N ILE A 30 15.21 -7.32 -9.30
CA ILE A 30 14.18 -7.30 -10.34
C ILE A 30 14.50 -6.21 -11.37
N ALA A 31 14.27 -6.53 -12.65
CA ALA A 31 14.45 -5.58 -13.73
C ALA A 31 13.57 -4.34 -13.50
N VAL A 32 14.17 -3.16 -13.63
CA VAL A 32 13.45 -1.88 -13.45
C VAL A 32 12.26 -1.77 -14.42
N SER A 33 12.38 -2.35 -15.62
CA SER A 33 11.31 -2.40 -16.63
C SER A 33 10.14 -3.31 -16.27
N ALA A 34 10.31 -4.24 -15.32
CA ALA A 34 9.28 -5.15 -14.86
C ALA A 34 8.44 -4.56 -13.72
N ILE A 35 8.77 -3.35 -13.24
CA ILE A 35 8.10 -2.68 -12.12
C ILE A 35 7.25 -1.53 -12.67
N GLU A 36 5.93 -1.69 -12.57
CA GLU A 36 4.95 -0.67 -12.93
C GLU A 36 4.60 0.20 -11.73
N LEU A 37 4.40 1.50 -11.97
CA LEU A 37 3.87 2.41 -10.96
C LEU A 37 2.40 2.10 -10.70
N ASN A 38 1.95 2.26 -9.46
CA ASN A 38 0.53 2.19 -9.15
C ASN A 38 -0.15 3.51 -9.55
N PRO A 39 -1.07 3.52 -10.53
CA PRO A 39 -1.75 4.74 -10.99
C PRO A 39 -2.69 5.35 -9.93
N HIS A 40 -3.05 4.60 -8.90
CA HIS A 40 -3.96 5.03 -7.83
C HIS A 40 -3.24 5.54 -6.58
N GLN A 41 -1.92 5.79 -6.60
CA GLN A 41 -1.24 6.38 -5.44
C GLN A 41 -1.60 7.87 -5.29
N PRO A 42 -2.34 8.27 -4.23
CA PRO A 42 -2.90 9.61 -4.10
C PRO A 42 -1.88 10.67 -3.63
N ARG A 43 -0.58 10.38 -3.62
CA ARG A 43 0.44 11.32 -3.13
C ARG A 43 0.79 12.35 -4.20
N THR A 44 -0.04 13.38 -4.29
CA THR A 44 0.08 14.52 -5.22
C THR A 44 1.02 15.64 -4.73
N ARG A 45 1.77 15.45 -3.63
CA ARG A 45 2.76 16.44 -3.19
C ARG A 45 3.97 15.74 -2.59
N PHE A 46 5.03 15.60 -3.38
CA PHE A 46 6.36 15.41 -2.83
C PHE A 46 7.19 16.64 -3.15
N ALA A 47 7.58 17.35 -2.08
CA ALA A 47 8.46 18.49 -2.13
C ALA A 47 9.74 18.16 -2.93
N ASP A 48 10.10 19.11 -3.78
CA ASP A 48 11.27 19.12 -4.66
C ASP A 48 12.60 19.12 -3.89
N ALA A 49 12.92 18.04 -3.18
CA ALA A 49 14.33 17.70 -2.95
C ALA A 49 14.87 17.10 -4.27
N PRO A 50 15.99 17.61 -4.82
CA PRO A 50 16.41 17.32 -6.18
C PRO A 50 16.66 15.83 -6.36
N LEU A 51 15.80 15.19 -7.15
CA LEU A 51 15.89 13.78 -7.52
C LEU A 51 17.26 13.43 -8.14
N SER A 52 18.02 14.43 -8.61
CA SER A 52 19.40 14.32 -9.09
C SER A 52 20.36 13.82 -8.01
N GLU A 53 20.35 14.39 -6.81
CA GLU A 53 21.28 13.99 -5.74
C GLU A 53 21.08 12.54 -5.32
N LEU A 54 19.82 12.10 -5.25
CA LEU A 54 19.48 10.71 -4.97
C LEU A 54 19.89 9.78 -6.11
N ALA A 55 19.75 10.22 -7.37
CA ALA A 55 20.20 9.45 -8.53
C ALA A 55 21.72 9.31 -8.58
N ASP A 56 22.46 10.37 -8.23
CA ASP A 56 23.93 10.35 -8.17
C ASP A 56 24.42 9.45 -7.03
N SER A 57 23.77 9.50 -5.86
CA SER A 57 24.02 8.57 -4.76
C SER A 57 23.74 7.11 -5.15
N ILE A 58 22.61 6.85 -5.80
CA ILE A 58 22.25 5.50 -6.28
C ILE A 58 23.21 5.02 -7.38
N ARG A 59 23.72 5.91 -8.23
CA ARG A 59 24.73 5.53 -9.24
C ARG A 59 26.04 5.11 -8.58
N ALA A 60 26.44 5.74 -7.47
CA ALA A 60 27.69 5.45 -6.78
C ALA A 60 27.62 4.20 -5.88
N VAL A 61 26.50 4.00 -5.17
CA VAL A 61 26.40 2.99 -4.09
C VAL A 61 25.31 1.95 -4.35
N GLY A 62 24.48 2.13 -5.37
CA GLY A 62 23.30 1.30 -5.62
C GLY A 62 22.12 1.66 -4.71
N VAL A 63 21.03 0.91 -4.84
CA VAL A 63 19.83 1.10 -4.01
C VAL A 63 20.00 0.33 -2.70
N LEU A 64 20.42 1.00 -1.64
CA LEU A 64 20.64 0.36 -0.32
C LEU A 64 19.36 -0.16 0.33
N GLN A 65 18.24 0.54 0.15
CA GLN A 65 16.96 0.16 0.73
C GLN A 65 16.03 -0.41 -0.35
N PRO A 66 15.64 -1.69 -0.24
CA PRO A 66 14.80 -2.34 -1.25
C PRO A 66 13.48 -1.61 -1.50
N LEU A 67 12.98 -1.74 -2.73
CA LEU A 67 11.63 -1.32 -3.10
C LEU A 67 10.61 -2.35 -2.61
N LEU A 68 9.38 -1.92 -2.34
CA LEU A 68 8.30 -2.85 -2.00
C LEU A 68 7.39 -3.00 -3.21
N VAL A 69 7.20 -4.24 -3.67
CA VAL A 69 6.40 -4.54 -4.86
C VAL A 69 5.42 -5.68 -4.58
N ARG A 70 4.28 -5.69 -5.28
CA ARG A 70 3.37 -6.84 -5.38
C ARG A 70 3.51 -7.52 -6.73
N THR A 71 3.35 -8.84 -6.77
CA THR A 71 3.25 -9.59 -8.02
C THR A 71 1.89 -9.35 -8.67
N VAL A 72 1.86 -8.85 -9.91
CA VAL A 72 0.60 -8.69 -10.68
C VAL A 72 0.37 -9.92 -11.56
N ARG A 73 1.44 -10.36 -12.24
CA ARG A 73 1.52 -11.59 -13.05
C ARG A 73 2.95 -12.12 -12.96
N PRO A 74 3.21 -13.39 -13.31
CA PRO A 74 4.58 -13.91 -13.34
C PRO A 74 5.50 -13.00 -14.18
N GLY A 75 6.51 -12.41 -13.55
CA GLY A 75 7.45 -11.47 -14.19
C GLY A 75 6.98 -10.02 -14.34
N ALA A 76 5.80 -9.65 -13.83
CA ALA A 76 5.30 -8.29 -13.81
C ALA A 76 4.93 -7.88 -12.38
N TYR A 77 5.53 -6.79 -11.91
CA TYR A 77 5.42 -6.31 -10.53
C TYR A 77 4.83 -4.91 -10.51
N GLN A 78 4.09 -4.59 -9.45
CA GLN A 78 3.58 -3.25 -9.22
C GLN A 78 4.17 -2.68 -7.93
N LEU A 79 4.61 -1.43 -8.01
CA LEU A 79 5.19 -0.72 -6.89
C LEU A 79 4.15 -0.41 -5.81
N ILE A 80 4.42 -0.86 -4.59
CA ILE A 80 3.68 -0.47 -3.38
C ILE A 80 4.36 0.73 -2.72
N ALA A 81 5.70 0.71 -2.58
CA ALA A 81 6.44 1.78 -1.92
C ALA A 81 7.86 1.95 -2.48
N GLY A 82 8.34 3.20 -2.46
CA GLY A 82 9.69 3.55 -2.89
C GLY A 82 9.77 4.27 -4.24
N GLU A 83 8.72 4.98 -4.65
CA GLU A 83 8.61 5.66 -5.96
C GLU A 83 9.81 6.55 -6.29
N ARG A 84 10.29 7.35 -5.33
CA ARG A 84 11.48 8.19 -5.50
C ARG A 84 12.74 7.39 -5.81
N ARG A 85 12.91 6.21 -5.18
CA ARG A 85 14.05 5.32 -5.43
C ARG A 85 13.95 4.67 -6.79
N LEU A 86 12.74 4.24 -7.20
CA LEU A 86 12.53 3.70 -8.55
C LEU A 86 12.83 4.75 -9.62
N LYS A 87 12.32 5.97 -9.46
CA LYS A 87 12.59 7.10 -10.37
C LYS A 87 14.08 7.47 -10.40
N ALA A 88 14.75 7.47 -9.25
CA ALA A 88 16.18 7.76 -9.17
C ALA A 88 17.03 6.62 -9.77
N ALA A 89 16.65 5.35 -9.58
CA ALA A 89 17.30 4.19 -10.19
C ALA A 89 17.14 4.18 -11.72
N GLN A 90 15.96 4.54 -12.22
CA GLN A 90 15.71 4.76 -13.66
C GLN A 90 16.64 5.85 -14.22
N ARG A 91 16.75 6.99 -13.53
CA ARG A 91 17.67 8.08 -13.93
C ARG A 91 19.15 7.72 -13.78
N ALA A 92 19.49 6.86 -12.83
CA ALA A 92 20.83 6.34 -12.64
C ALA A 92 21.23 5.33 -13.74
N GLY A 93 20.26 4.79 -14.49
CA GLY A 93 20.48 3.82 -15.56
C GLY A 93 20.66 2.39 -15.07
N LEU A 94 20.14 2.06 -13.87
CA LEU A 94 20.24 0.71 -13.33
C LEU A 94 19.34 -0.27 -14.09
N ALA A 95 19.88 -1.46 -14.41
CA ALA A 95 19.11 -2.52 -15.07
C ALA A 95 18.19 -3.25 -14.08
N THR A 96 18.69 -3.52 -12.87
CA THR A 96 17.94 -4.17 -11.79
C THR A 96 17.95 -3.32 -10.52
N VAL A 97 16.98 -3.58 -9.65
CA VAL A 97 16.87 -2.97 -8.34
C VAL A 97 16.50 -4.03 -7.31
N PRO A 98 17.02 -3.92 -6.07
CA PRO A 98 16.62 -4.77 -4.97
C PRO A 98 15.19 -4.45 -4.59
N VAL A 99 14.37 -5.49 -4.53
CA VAL A 99 12.97 -5.39 -4.15
C VAL A 99 12.61 -6.50 -3.17
N ILE A 100 11.62 -6.21 -2.35
CA ILE A 100 10.92 -7.19 -1.54
C ILE A 100 9.59 -7.42 -2.23
N VAL A 101 9.39 -8.66 -2.69
CA VAL A 101 8.12 -9.08 -3.28
C VAL A 101 7.20 -9.50 -2.14
N ARG A 102 6.03 -8.87 -2.10
CA ARG A 102 4.91 -9.30 -1.26
C ARG A 102 4.04 -10.20 -2.12
N ASP A 103 3.96 -11.47 -1.75
CA ASP A 103 3.04 -12.43 -2.36
C ASP A 103 1.60 -12.13 -1.94
N THR A 104 0.66 -12.47 -2.82
CA THR A 104 -0.76 -12.17 -2.75
C THR A 104 -1.47 -12.76 -1.52
N ASP A 105 -0.81 -13.56 -0.67
CA ASP A 105 -1.36 -13.96 0.64
C ASP A 105 -1.50 -12.78 1.62
N ASP A 106 -0.75 -11.69 1.42
CA ASP A 106 -0.97 -10.41 2.13
C ASP A 106 -2.18 -9.62 1.58
N ALA A 107 -2.81 -10.07 0.49
CA ALA A 107 -4.06 -9.47 0.02
C ALA A 107 -5.12 -9.53 1.13
N GLY A 108 -5.17 -10.61 1.92
CA GLY A 108 -6.06 -10.69 3.08
C GLY A 108 -5.79 -9.60 4.12
N SER A 109 -4.52 -9.26 4.39
CA SER A 109 -4.15 -8.21 5.36
C SER A 109 -4.45 -6.81 4.82
N ALA A 110 -4.15 -6.54 3.54
CA ALA A 110 -4.45 -5.26 2.90
C ALA A 110 -5.96 -5.04 2.76
N GLU A 111 -6.69 -6.11 2.44
CA GLU A 111 -8.15 -6.11 2.36
C GLU A 111 -8.76 -5.84 3.73
N GLN A 112 -8.32 -6.54 4.77
CA GLN A 112 -8.78 -6.32 6.14
C GLN A 112 -8.52 -4.89 6.61
N ALA A 113 -7.33 -4.33 6.33
CA ALA A 113 -7.02 -2.94 6.66
C ALA A 113 -7.91 -1.93 5.91
N LEU A 114 -8.31 -2.25 4.66
CA LEU A 114 -9.19 -1.40 3.87
C LEU A 114 -10.65 -1.50 4.37
N ILE A 115 -11.11 -2.69 4.75
CA ILE A 115 -12.42 -2.91 5.37
C ILE A 115 -12.50 -2.23 6.75
N GLU A 116 -11.44 -2.30 7.56
CA GLU A 116 -11.36 -1.62 8.85
C GLU A 116 -11.44 -0.10 8.68
N ASN A 117 -10.71 0.46 7.70
CA ASN A 117 -10.78 1.88 7.39
C ASN A 117 -12.18 2.31 6.92
N LEU A 118 -12.87 1.46 6.16
CA LEU A 118 -14.23 1.70 5.70
C LEU A 118 -15.24 1.75 6.87
N HIS A 119 -15.00 1.03 7.96
CA HIS A 119 -15.86 1.02 9.15
C HIS A 119 -15.66 2.23 10.08
N ARG A 120 -14.83 3.21 9.71
CA ARG A 120 -14.70 4.46 10.48
C ARG A 120 -15.99 5.29 10.37
N GLU A 121 -16.42 5.86 11.50
CA GLU A 121 -17.70 6.59 11.61
C GLU A 121 -17.76 7.91 10.82
N ASP A 122 -16.61 8.43 10.38
CA ASP A 122 -16.50 9.78 9.77
C ASP A 122 -16.36 9.78 8.24
N LEU A 123 -16.57 8.65 7.55
CA LEU A 123 -16.36 8.58 6.10
C LEU A 123 -17.45 9.32 5.32
N GLY A 124 -17.04 10.14 4.35
CA GLY A 124 -17.96 10.77 3.39
C GLY A 124 -18.50 9.78 2.37
N ALA A 125 -19.67 10.06 1.77
CA ALA A 125 -20.33 9.16 0.82
C ALA A 125 -19.49 8.86 -0.45
N LEU A 126 -18.69 9.82 -0.91
CA LEU A 126 -17.78 9.64 -2.03
C LEU A 126 -16.53 8.84 -1.65
N GLU A 127 -16.02 9.02 -0.43
CA GLU A 127 -14.90 8.24 0.09
C GLU A 127 -15.30 6.77 0.26
N GLU A 128 -16.52 6.52 0.76
CA GLU A 128 -17.07 5.18 0.94
C GLU A 128 -17.21 4.49 -0.42
N ALA A 129 -17.74 5.20 -1.42
CA ALA A 129 -17.86 4.69 -2.78
C ALA A 129 -16.49 4.38 -3.41
N ALA A 130 -15.49 5.23 -3.22
CA ALA A 130 -14.14 5.01 -3.72
C ALA A 130 -13.48 3.79 -3.07
N ALA A 131 -13.67 3.61 -1.75
CA ALA A 131 -13.20 2.43 -1.04
C ALA A 131 -13.87 1.13 -1.53
N TYR A 132 -15.18 1.15 -1.81
CA TYR A 132 -15.87 0.02 -2.44
C TYR A 132 -15.31 -0.31 -3.82
N GLN A 133 -15.10 0.71 -4.67
CA GLN A 133 -14.53 0.50 -6.00
C GLN A 133 -13.13 -0.13 -5.90
N GLN A 134 -12.30 0.39 -5.00
CA GLN A 134 -10.97 -0.14 -4.77
C GLN A 134 -11.02 -1.60 -4.32
N LEU A 135 -11.91 -1.97 -3.40
CA LEU A 135 -12.06 -3.36 -2.94
C LEU A 135 -12.48 -4.31 -4.08
N LEU A 136 -13.35 -3.87 -4.99
CA LEU A 136 -13.76 -4.65 -6.16
C LEU A 136 -12.61 -4.85 -7.14
N GLU A 137 -11.83 -3.80 -7.41
CA GLU A 137 -10.77 -3.81 -8.42
C GLU A 137 -9.50 -4.50 -7.93
N ASP A 138 -9.00 -4.13 -6.74
CA ASP A 138 -7.75 -4.65 -6.18
C ASP A 138 -7.85 -6.13 -5.79
N PHE A 139 -9.03 -6.57 -5.31
CA PHE A 139 -9.24 -7.95 -4.83
C PHE A 139 -10.15 -8.78 -5.73
N ARG A 140 -10.55 -8.23 -6.89
CA ARG A 140 -11.42 -8.89 -7.88
C ARG A 140 -12.71 -9.47 -7.29
N LEU A 141 -13.27 -8.77 -6.30
CA LEU A 141 -14.48 -9.21 -5.62
C LEU A 141 -15.71 -8.99 -6.50
N THR A 142 -16.70 -9.87 -6.36
CA THR A 142 -18.05 -9.56 -6.84
C THR A 142 -18.75 -8.63 -5.86
N HIS A 143 -19.82 -7.97 -6.33
CA HIS A 143 -20.62 -7.11 -5.45
C HIS A 143 -21.23 -7.90 -4.28
N ASP A 144 -21.56 -9.17 -4.48
CA ASP A 144 -22.09 -10.06 -3.43
C ASP A 144 -21.02 -10.46 -2.41
N GLN A 145 -19.79 -10.70 -2.86
CA GLN A 145 -18.67 -10.99 -1.96
C GLN A 145 -18.31 -9.75 -1.13
N LEU A 146 -18.24 -8.58 -1.75
CA LEU A 146 -18.00 -7.33 -1.04
C LEU A 146 -19.10 -7.06 0.00
N ALA A 147 -20.37 -7.18 -0.40
CA ALA A 147 -21.55 -7.03 0.48
C ALA A 147 -21.42 -7.87 1.75
N SER A 148 -21.05 -9.14 1.58
CA SER A 148 -20.89 -10.08 2.69
C SER A 148 -19.74 -9.68 3.62
N ARG A 149 -18.64 -9.15 3.07
CA ARG A 149 -17.44 -8.78 3.84
C ARG A 149 -17.58 -7.47 4.61
N VAL A 150 -18.29 -6.48 4.05
CA VAL A 150 -18.49 -5.17 4.70
C VAL A 150 -19.76 -5.10 5.55
N GLY A 151 -20.62 -6.14 5.51
CA GLY A 151 -21.87 -6.19 6.27
C GLY A 151 -22.97 -5.29 5.70
N LYS A 152 -22.97 -5.05 4.38
CA LYS A 152 -23.92 -4.16 3.69
C LYS A 152 -24.67 -4.91 2.60
N SER A 153 -25.78 -4.36 2.14
CA SER A 153 -26.51 -4.96 1.02
C SER A 153 -25.79 -4.70 -0.31
N ARG A 154 -25.88 -5.65 -1.25
CA ARG A 154 -25.43 -5.48 -2.64
C ARG A 154 -26.00 -4.20 -3.29
N VAL A 155 -27.25 -3.87 -2.97
CA VAL A 155 -27.95 -2.67 -3.48
C VAL A 155 -27.29 -1.40 -2.95
N THR A 156 -26.92 -1.37 -1.66
CA THR A 156 -26.22 -0.25 -1.04
C THR A 156 -24.89 0.04 -1.75
N ILE A 157 -24.07 -1.00 -1.95
CA ILE A 157 -22.79 -0.87 -2.66
C ILE A 157 -23.00 -0.36 -4.09
N THR A 158 -23.97 -0.93 -4.81
CA THR A 158 -24.27 -0.51 -6.19
C THR A 158 -24.67 0.96 -6.27
N ASN A 159 -25.47 1.45 -5.31
CA ASN A 159 -25.90 2.84 -5.27
C ASN A 159 -24.74 3.78 -4.90
N ALA A 160 -23.88 3.38 -3.96
CA ALA A 160 -22.68 4.15 -3.62
C ALA A 160 -21.76 4.31 -4.84
N LEU A 161 -21.49 3.23 -5.57
CA LEU A 161 -20.65 3.27 -6.78
C LEU A 161 -21.21 4.18 -7.88
N ARG A 162 -22.53 4.33 -7.98
CA ARG A 162 -23.15 5.27 -8.93
C ARG A 162 -22.80 6.72 -8.64
N LEU A 163 -22.50 7.08 -7.39
CA LEU A 163 -22.09 8.44 -7.03
C LEU A 163 -20.81 8.85 -7.75
N LEU A 164 -19.88 7.91 -7.96
CA LEU A 164 -18.63 8.15 -8.70
C LEU A 164 -18.86 8.37 -10.20
N THR A 165 -20.02 7.96 -10.72
CA THR A 165 -20.40 8.18 -12.12
C THR A 165 -21.12 9.50 -12.37
N LEU A 166 -21.44 10.25 -11.30
CA LEU A 166 -22.07 11.56 -11.42
C LEU A 166 -21.11 12.60 -12.01
N PRO A 167 -21.59 13.66 -12.66
CA PRO A 167 -20.74 14.77 -13.08
C PRO A 167 -19.98 15.38 -11.90
N ALA A 168 -18.73 15.81 -12.12
CA ALA A 168 -17.87 16.35 -11.06
C ALA A 168 -18.50 17.51 -10.27
N ALA A 169 -19.28 18.37 -10.94
CA ALA A 169 -20.00 19.47 -10.30
C ALA A 169 -21.03 18.99 -9.25
N VAL A 170 -21.63 17.82 -9.46
CA VAL A 170 -22.60 17.22 -8.51
C VAL A 170 -21.86 16.51 -7.38
N GLN A 171 -20.75 15.84 -7.68
CA GLN A 171 -19.92 15.21 -6.65
C GLN A 171 -19.41 16.25 -5.63
N GLN A 172 -18.99 17.43 -6.09
CA GLN A 172 -18.53 18.52 -5.21
C GLN A 172 -19.58 19.05 -4.22
N LEU A 173 -20.87 18.87 -4.51
CA LEU A 173 -21.96 19.28 -3.60
C LEU A 173 -22.24 18.27 -2.50
N ILE A 174 -21.75 17.03 -2.66
CA ILE A 174 -22.00 15.88 -1.77
C ILE A 174 -20.70 15.46 -1.04
N ALA A 175 -19.57 16.02 -1.47
CA ALA A 175 -18.25 15.82 -0.88
C ALA A 175 -18.13 16.44 0.52
#